data_AF-A0A0N1HBT1-F1
#
_entry.id   AF-A0A0N1HBT1-F1
#
_cell.length_a   1.000
_cell.length_b   1.000
_cell.length_c   1.000
_cell.angle_alpha   90.00
_cell.angle_beta   90.00
_cell.angle_gamma   90.00
#
_symmetry.space_group_name_H-M   'P 1'
#
loop_
_entity.id
_entity.type
_entity.pdbx_description
1 polymer ?
#
loop_
_entity_poly.entity_id
_entity_poly.type
_entity_poly.pdbx_seq_one_letter_code
_entity_poly.pdbx_strand_id
1 'polypeptide(L)'
;MSALDDTLDDLAGFAWIPGVDQILDSIRTAKNAAARGELSLETAQTLLTLLGNPAGPDLPEALAGLATDVTNPATNPTLNSLDPDTAKDVQRLGEQHARDTADYTPRDHTNEAAALISGI
;
A
#
# COMPACT_ATOMS: atom_id res chain seq x y z
N MET A 1 11.68 -0.16 19.50
CA MET A 1 10.48 -0.44 18.68
C MET A 1 10.34 0.75 17.74
N SER A 2 10.23 0.52 16.43
CA SER A 2 9.98 1.61 15.48
C SER A 2 8.47 1.86 15.35
N ALA A 3 8.06 3.03 14.84
CA ALA A 3 6.63 3.30 14.58
C ALA A 3 6.00 2.28 13.62
N LEU A 4 6.80 1.68 12.74
CA LEU A 4 6.37 0.57 11.88
C LEU A 4 6.10 -0.72 12.67
N ASP A 5 6.87 -1.01 13.72
CA ASP A 5 6.60 -2.16 14.60
C ASP A 5 5.25 -2.02 15.29
N ASP A 6 4.98 -0.85 15.88
CA ASP A 6 3.71 -0.58 16.55
C ASP A 6 2.51 -0.76 15.58
N THR A 7 2.65 -0.25 14.36
CA THR A 7 1.61 -0.40 13.31
C THR A 7 1.40 -1.86 12.92
N LEU A 8 2.46 -2.65 12.80
CA LEU A 8 2.36 -4.08 12.43
C LEU A 8 1.75 -4.93 13.55
N ASP A 9 1.96 -4.56 14.81
CA ASP A 9 1.36 -5.21 15.97
C ASP A 9 -0.14 -4.91 16.05
N ASP A 10 -0.54 -3.66 15.84
CA ASP A 10 -1.95 -3.27 15.76
C ASP A 10 -2.68 -4.01 14.63
N LEU A 11 -2.03 -4.14 13.46
CA LEU A 11 -2.60 -4.81 12.30
C LEU A 11 -2.62 -6.35 12.43
N ALA A 12 -1.85 -6.94 13.35
CA ALA A 12 -1.78 -8.39 13.52
C ALA A 12 -3.15 -9.01 13.88
N GLY A 13 -4.04 -8.24 14.55
CA GLY A 13 -5.41 -8.66 14.85
C GLY A 13 -6.28 -8.92 13.61
N PHE A 14 -5.86 -8.48 12.43
CA PHE A 14 -6.58 -8.63 11.16
C PHE A 14 -6.00 -9.70 10.24
N ALA A 15 -5.00 -10.48 10.69
CA ALA A 15 -4.37 -11.53 9.89
C ALA A 15 -5.33 -12.64 9.41
N TRP A 16 -6.54 -12.73 9.98
CA TRP A 16 -7.59 -13.64 9.52
C TRP A 16 -8.22 -13.23 8.16
N ILE A 17 -8.02 -11.98 7.73
CA ILE A 17 -8.51 -11.48 6.43
C ILE A 17 -7.59 -12.05 5.32
N PRO A 18 -8.14 -12.70 4.27
CA PRO A 18 -7.34 -13.23 3.18
C PRO A 18 -6.39 -12.20 2.57
N GLY A 19 -5.11 -12.55 2.47
CA GLY A 19 -4.06 -11.70 1.91
C GLY A 19 -3.40 -10.73 2.90
N VAL A 20 -4.07 -10.35 4.00
CA VAL A 20 -3.52 -9.39 4.97
C VAL A 20 -2.29 -9.94 5.67
N ASP A 21 -2.31 -11.19 6.14
CA ASP A 21 -1.17 -11.81 6.79
C ASP A 21 0.10 -11.80 5.91
N GLN A 22 -0.06 -12.12 4.62
CA GLN A 22 1.03 -12.11 3.65
C GLN A 22 1.60 -10.71 3.41
N ILE A 23 0.75 -9.68 3.35
CA ILE A 23 1.20 -8.28 3.22
C ILE A 23 2.03 -7.89 4.45
N LEU A 24 1.51 -8.17 5.66
CA LEU A 24 2.20 -7.85 6.91
C LEU A 24 3.54 -8.60 7.03
N ASP A 25 3.58 -9.88 6.67
CA ASP A 25 4.81 -10.68 6.66
C ASP A 25 5.84 -10.15 5.64
N SER A 26 5.39 -9.70 4.47
CA SER A 26 6.26 -9.09 3.46
C SER A 26 6.87 -7.78 3.97
N ILE A 27 6.08 -6.94 4.64
CA ILE A 27 6.57 -5.70 5.27
C ILE A 27 7.60 -6.01 6.36
N ARG A 28 7.32 -7.02 7.23
CA ARG A 28 8.28 -7.49 8.25
C ARG A 28 9.56 -7.98 7.63
N THR A 29 9.47 -8.74 6.54
CA THR A 29 10.62 -9.27 5.81
C THR A 29 11.50 -8.14 5.26
N ALA A 30 10.91 -7.16 4.57
CA ALA A 30 11.64 -6.01 4.04
C ALA A 30 12.30 -5.18 5.16
N LYS A 31 11.56 -4.91 6.24
CA LYS A 31 12.08 -4.21 7.43
C LYS A 31 13.29 -4.95 8.03
N ASN A 32 13.17 -6.26 8.21
CA ASN A 32 14.22 -7.07 8.83
C ASN A 32 15.45 -7.17 7.93
N ALA A 33 15.28 -7.30 6.61
CA ALA A 33 16.38 -7.25 5.66
C ALA A 33 17.12 -5.91 5.72
N ALA A 34 16.39 -4.79 5.80
CA ALA A 34 17.00 -3.46 5.99
C ALA A 34 17.77 -3.38 7.32
N ALA A 35 17.16 -3.81 8.43
CA ALA A 35 17.77 -3.75 9.76
C ALA A 35 19.03 -4.64 9.90
N ARG A 36 19.08 -5.76 9.18
CA ARG A 36 20.23 -6.68 9.17
C ARG A 36 21.30 -6.29 8.14
N GLY A 37 21.08 -5.25 7.33
CA GLY A 37 22.01 -4.83 6.28
C GLY A 37 22.06 -5.80 5.09
N GLU A 38 20.97 -6.52 4.85
CA GLU A 38 20.85 -7.53 3.77
C GLU A 38 20.39 -6.93 2.44
N LEU A 39 19.95 -5.66 2.44
CA LEU A 39 19.61 -4.96 1.22
C LEU A 39 20.87 -4.43 0.54
N SER A 40 21.12 -4.85 -0.70
CA SER A 40 22.09 -4.16 -1.56
C SER A 40 21.63 -2.72 -1.84
N LEU A 41 22.54 -1.83 -2.24
CA LEU A 41 22.18 -0.45 -2.61
C LEU A 41 21.12 -0.41 -3.73
N GLU A 42 21.29 -1.24 -4.75
CA GLU A 42 20.32 -1.36 -5.86
C GLU A 42 18.95 -1.85 -5.36
N THR A 43 18.93 -2.81 -4.44
CA THR A 43 17.67 -3.31 -3.84
C THR A 43 17.00 -2.25 -2.99
N ALA A 44 17.77 -1.50 -2.19
CA ALA A 44 17.23 -0.42 -1.34
C ALA A 44 16.66 0.71 -2.20
N GLN A 45 17.38 1.11 -3.27
CA GLN A 45 16.89 2.07 -4.25
C GLN A 45 15.57 1.61 -4.88
N THR A 46 15.55 0.38 -5.41
CA THR A 46 14.37 -0.17 -6.08
C THR A 46 13.17 -0.23 -5.13
N LEU A 47 13.38 -0.67 -3.89
CA LEU A 47 12.34 -0.71 -2.88
C LEU A 47 11.78 0.69 -2.58
N LEU A 48 12.64 1.71 -2.45
CA LEU A 48 12.21 3.09 -2.24
C LEU A 48 11.42 3.63 -3.43
N THR A 49 11.84 3.35 -4.67
CA THR A 49 11.07 3.71 -5.87
C THR A 49 9.69 3.05 -5.84
N LEU A 50 9.58 1.76 -5.53
CA LEU A 50 8.30 1.05 -5.46
C LEU A 50 7.39 1.52 -4.31
N LEU A 51 7.95 2.11 -3.27
CA LEU A 51 7.19 2.67 -2.14
C LEU A 51 6.62 4.06 -2.43
N GLY A 52 6.99 4.70 -3.55
CA GLY A 52 6.35 5.92 -4.00
C GLY A 52 6.93 6.40 -5.32
N ASN A 53 6.46 5.86 -6.46
CA ASN A 53 6.89 6.22 -7.80
C ASN A 53 5.86 7.17 -8.43
N PRO A 54 6.18 8.44 -8.75
CA PRO A 54 5.22 9.41 -9.29
C PRO A 54 4.93 9.18 -10.77
N ALA A 55 5.75 8.39 -11.46
CA ALA A 55 5.71 8.22 -12.90
C ALA A 55 5.45 6.77 -13.34
N GLY A 56 5.11 5.87 -12.41
CA GLY A 56 4.86 4.47 -12.69
C GLY A 56 4.21 3.76 -11.52
N PRO A 57 3.89 2.46 -11.67
CA PRO A 57 3.16 1.72 -10.64
C PRO A 57 3.95 1.71 -9.33
N ASP A 58 3.27 2.03 -8.25
CA ASP A 58 3.77 1.92 -6.89
C ASP A 58 2.81 1.16 -5.97
N LEU A 59 3.33 0.73 -4.83
CA LEU A 59 2.54 -0.01 -3.86
C LEU A 59 1.34 0.79 -3.31
N PRO A 60 1.45 2.11 -3.04
CA PRO A 60 0.29 2.94 -2.71
C PRO A 60 -0.83 2.90 -3.76
N GLU A 61 -0.50 3.02 -5.05
CA GLU A 61 -1.46 2.96 -6.15
C GLU A 61 -2.13 1.58 -6.24
N ALA A 62 -1.37 0.50 -6.07
CA ALA A 62 -1.93 -0.85 -6.03
C ALA A 62 -2.92 -1.05 -4.88
N LEU A 63 -2.63 -0.50 -3.68
CA LEU A 63 -3.53 -0.56 -2.52
C LEU A 63 -4.79 0.28 -2.74
N ALA A 64 -4.68 1.45 -3.37
CA ALA A 64 -5.81 2.26 -3.79
C ALA A 64 -6.71 1.55 -4.82
N GLY A 65 -6.10 0.85 -5.78
CA GLY A 65 -6.81 0.00 -6.74
C GLY A 65 -7.57 -1.13 -6.04
N LEU A 66 -6.94 -1.80 -5.07
CA LEU A 66 -7.61 -2.83 -4.27
C LEU A 66 -8.81 -2.25 -3.50
N ALA A 67 -8.69 -1.05 -2.92
CA ALA A 67 -9.83 -0.40 -2.27
C ALA A 67 -10.98 -0.13 -3.23
N THR A 68 -10.68 0.27 -4.48
CA THR A 68 -11.69 0.42 -5.54
C THR A 68 -12.38 -0.90 -5.85
N ASP A 69 -11.64 -1.99 -6.00
CA ASP A 69 -12.20 -3.31 -6.30
C ASP A 69 -13.05 -3.87 -5.14
N VAL A 70 -12.60 -3.68 -3.90
CA VAL A 70 -13.32 -4.16 -2.71
C VAL A 70 -14.60 -3.37 -2.45
N THR A 71 -14.68 -2.11 -2.91
CA THR A 71 -15.86 -1.24 -2.73
C THR A 71 -16.82 -1.24 -3.93
N ASN A 72 -16.46 -1.89 -5.03
CA ASN A 72 -17.29 -1.94 -6.23
C ASN A 72 -18.12 -3.25 -6.28
N PRO A 73 -19.47 -3.20 -6.35
CA PRO A 73 -20.31 -4.39 -6.41
C PRO A 73 -20.06 -5.32 -7.61
N ALA A 74 -19.47 -4.81 -8.69
CA ALA A 74 -19.11 -5.60 -9.87
C ALA A 74 -17.91 -6.53 -9.64
N THR A 75 -16.97 -6.13 -8.79
CA THR A 75 -15.74 -6.87 -8.45
C THR A 75 -15.82 -7.53 -7.07
N ASN A 76 -16.64 -6.97 -6.16
CA ASN A 76 -17.00 -7.55 -4.87
C ASN A 76 -18.52 -7.79 -4.77
N PRO A 77 -19.02 -8.95 -5.24
CA PRO A 77 -20.45 -9.24 -5.26
C PRO A 77 -21.12 -9.30 -3.89
N THR A 78 -20.37 -9.39 -2.78
CA THR A 78 -20.92 -9.35 -1.41
C THR A 78 -21.67 -8.04 -1.14
N LEU A 79 -21.27 -6.95 -1.81
CA LEU A 79 -21.92 -5.64 -1.69
C LEU A 79 -23.32 -5.59 -2.32
N ASN A 80 -23.69 -6.56 -3.16
CA ASN A 80 -25.05 -6.65 -3.72
C ASN A 80 -26.12 -6.94 -2.64
N SER A 81 -25.70 -7.30 -1.43
CA SER A 81 -26.61 -7.46 -0.28
C SER A 81 -26.98 -6.14 0.41
N LEU A 82 -26.30 -5.04 0.09
CA LEU A 82 -26.60 -3.71 0.60
C LEU A 82 -27.82 -3.11 -0.13
N ASP A 83 -28.46 -2.13 0.49
CA ASP A 83 -29.44 -1.31 -0.23
C ASP A 83 -28.73 -0.49 -1.34
N PRO A 84 -29.44 -0.13 -2.43
CA PRO A 84 -28.82 0.47 -3.60
C PRO A 84 -28.09 1.80 -3.33
N ASP A 85 -28.61 2.62 -2.41
CA ASP A 85 -28.01 3.92 -2.10
C ASP A 85 -26.71 3.73 -1.31
N THR A 86 -26.71 2.84 -0.31
CA THR A 86 -25.49 2.50 0.43
C THR A 86 -24.44 1.86 -0.48
N ALA A 87 -24.82 0.93 -1.36
CA ALA A 87 -23.89 0.31 -2.30
C ALA A 87 -23.19 1.35 -3.19
N LYS A 88 -23.95 2.34 -3.68
CA LYS A 88 -23.43 3.44 -4.49
C LYS A 88 -22.49 4.34 -3.70
N ASP A 89 -22.82 4.64 -2.45
CA ASP A 89 -21.95 5.44 -1.58
C ASP A 89 -20.64 4.73 -1.26
N VAL A 90 -20.68 3.43 -0.97
CA VAL A 90 -19.47 2.61 -0.75
C VAL A 90 -18.56 2.64 -1.98
N GLN A 91 -19.12 2.41 -3.17
CA GLN A 91 -18.35 2.48 -4.42
C GLN A 91 -17.73 3.87 -4.63
N ARG A 92 -18.52 4.93 -4.45
CA ARG A 92 -18.05 6.32 -4.59
C ARG A 92 -16.90 6.63 -3.64
N LEU A 93 -16.93 6.11 -2.41
CA LEU A 93 -15.85 6.31 -1.43
C LEU A 93 -14.55 5.63 -1.85
N GLY A 94 -14.62 4.42 -2.44
CA GLY A 94 -13.42 3.76 -2.98
C GLY A 94 -12.82 4.50 -4.16
N GLU A 95 -13.67 4.93 -5.11
CA GLU A 95 -13.24 5.76 -6.24
C GLU A 95 -12.58 7.07 -5.79
N GLN A 96 -13.17 7.72 -4.78
CA GLN A 96 -12.61 8.94 -4.19
C GLN A 96 -11.25 8.67 -3.51
N HIS A 97 -11.14 7.57 -2.75
CA HIS A 97 -9.88 7.20 -2.10
C HIS A 97 -8.76 6.95 -3.11
N ALA A 98 -9.06 6.26 -4.22
CA ALA A 98 -8.07 6.02 -5.25
C ALA A 98 -7.59 7.33 -5.91
N ARG A 99 -8.53 8.23 -6.19
CA ARG A 99 -8.21 9.58 -6.69
C ARG A 99 -7.36 10.37 -5.71
N ASP A 100 -7.76 10.44 -4.44
CA ASP A 100 -7.02 11.19 -3.41
C ASP A 100 -5.62 10.60 -3.20
N THR A 101 -5.46 9.28 -3.29
CA THR A 101 -4.15 8.62 -3.21
C THR A 101 -3.27 8.99 -4.40
N ALA A 102 -3.83 9.06 -5.61
CA ALA A 102 -3.10 9.51 -6.79
C ALA A 102 -2.65 10.98 -6.64
N ASP A 103 -3.56 11.86 -6.20
CA ASP A 103 -3.34 13.30 -6.16
C ASP A 103 -2.44 13.75 -4.98
N TYR A 104 -2.51 13.07 -3.82
CA TYR A 104 -1.94 13.59 -2.57
C TYR A 104 -0.92 12.69 -1.87
N THR A 105 -0.68 11.47 -2.34
CA THR A 105 0.35 10.62 -1.71
C THR A 105 1.74 11.24 -1.95
N PRO A 106 2.51 11.54 -0.89
CA PRO A 106 3.84 12.11 -1.03
C PRO A 106 4.80 11.06 -1.59
N ARG A 107 5.25 11.26 -2.83
CA ARG A 107 6.19 10.35 -3.52
C ARG A 107 7.60 10.95 -3.66
N ASP A 108 7.74 12.26 -3.47
CA ASP A 108 9.00 12.96 -3.74
C ASP A 108 10.12 12.46 -2.84
N HIS A 109 9.89 12.39 -1.52
CA HIS A 109 10.95 12.00 -0.56
C HIS A 109 11.48 10.57 -0.78
N THR A 110 10.62 9.61 -1.15
CA THR A 110 11.05 8.24 -1.43
C THR A 110 11.89 8.17 -2.69
N ASN A 111 11.56 8.94 -3.73
CA ASN A 111 12.40 9.02 -4.93
C ASN A 111 13.67 9.83 -4.73
N GLU A 112 13.64 10.92 -3.97
CA GLU A 112 14.84 11.68 -3.63
C GLU A 112 15.83 10.79 -2.88
N ALA A 113 15.35 10.00 -1.91
CA ALA A 113 16.18 9.01 -1.23
C ALA A 113 16.73 7.95 -2.20
N ALA A 114 15.91 7.45 -3.12
CA ALA A 114 16.34 6.51 -4.15
C ALA A 114 17.41 7.12 -5.09
N ALA A 115 17.26 8.38 -5.50
CA ALA A 115 18.17 9.10 -6.38
C ALA A 115 19.55 9.29 -5.71
N LEU A 116 19.55 9.67 -4.43
CA LEU A 116 20.77 9.81 -3.63
C LEU A 116 21.56 8.49 -3.54
N ILE A 117 20.87 7.35 -3.45
CA ILE A 117 21.52 6.03 -3.44
C ILE A 117 22.20 5.73 -4.79
N SER A 118 21.60 6.16 -5.91
CA SER A 118 22.19 5.96 -7.25
C SER A 118 23.36 6.89 -7.58
N GLY A 119 23.64 7.89 -6.75
CA GLY A 119 24.69 8.88 -6.99
C GLY A 119 24.37 9.87 -8.12
N ILE A 120 23.09 10.12 -8.37
CA ILE A 120 22.59 11.18 -9.26
C ILE A 120 22.33 12.45 -8.44
#